data_AF-A0A970UYB7-F1
#
_entry.id   AF-A0A970UYB7-F1
#
_cell.length_a   1.000
_cell.length_b   1.000
_cell.length_c   1.000
_cell.angle_alpha   90.00
_cell.angle_beta   90.00
_cell.angle_gamma   90.00
#
_symmetry.space_group_name_H-M   'P 1'
#
loop_
_entity.id
_entity.type
_entity.pdbx_description
1 polymer ?
#
loop_
_entity_poly.entity_id
_entity_poly.type
_entity_poly.pdbx_seq_one_letter_code
_entity_poly.pdbx_strand_id
1 'polypeptide(L)'
;MEHTIGCHIKTDGARLDFATENRFSQEDIKAIEELSNKLIKAGHPITMHSRQDYYDVRYWECNGYVIPCGGTHAKNTNELSALKLQRKNIGKG
;
A
#
# COMPACT_ATOMS: atom_id res chain seq x y z
N MET A 1 9.93 -3.94 5.68
CA MET A 1 8.59 -4.27 6.22
C MET A 1 8.52 -4.13 7.74
N GLU A 2 9.45 -3.42 8.39
CA GLU A 2 9.55 -3.41 9.85
C GLU A 2 8.60 -2.42 10.55
N HIS A 3 7.93 -1.54 9.80
CA HIS A 3 7.13 -0.46 10.39
C HIS A 3 5.62 -0.58 10.17
N THR A 4 5.14 -1.50 9.33
CA THR A 4 3.70 -1.72 9.14
C THR A 4 3.17 -2.60 10.26
N ILE A 5 2.26 -2.08 11.08
CA ILE A 5 1.69 -2.79 12.23
C ILE A 5 0.25 -3.26 12.00
N GLY A 6 -0.41 -2.74 10.96
CA GLY A 6 -1.78 -3.09 10.67
C GLY A 6 -2.24 -2.64 9.29
N CYS A 7 -3.22 -3.36 8.75
CA CYS A 7 -3.90 -3.03 7.51
C CYS A 7 -5.36 -3.45 7.63
N HIS A 8 -6.28 -2.59 7.22
CA HIS A 8 -7.70 -2.91 7.16
C HIS A 8 -8.34 -2.28 5.92
N ILE A 9 -8.98 -3.10 5.09
CA ILE A 9 -9.57 -2.70 3.81
C ILE A 9 -11.08 -2.92 3.89
N LYS A 10 -11.83 -1.91 3.44
CA LYS A 10 -13.29 -1.91 3.31
C LYS A 10 -13.68 -1.47 1.90
N THR A 11 -14.95 -1.62 1.56
CA THR A 11 -15.48 -1.22 0.25
C THR A 11 -15.39 0.29 0.00
N ASP A 12 -15.43 1.10 1.06
CA ASP A 12 -15.46 2.56 1.02
C ASP A 12 -14.13 3.22 1.45
N GLY A 13 -13.11 2.44 1.81
CA GLY A 13 -11.82 2.97 2.22
C GLY A 13 -10.87 1.92 2.76
N ALA A 14 -9.65 2.36 3.06
CA ALA A 14 -8.62 1.52 3.65
C ALA A 14 -7.86 2.29 4.73
N ARG A 15 -7.27 1.54 5.66
CA ARG A 15 -6.39 2.04 6.72
C ARG A 15 -5.10 1.25 6.70
N LEU A 16 -3.98 1.97 6.70
CA LEU A 16 -2.65 1.43 6.91
C LEU A 16 -2.08 2.05 8.18
N ASP A 17 -1.60 1.20 9.08
CA ASP A 17 -1.10 1.58 10.38
C ASP A 17 0.43 1.40 10.39
N PHE A 18 1.15 2.47 10.76
CA PHE A 18 2.61 2.48 10.81
C PHE A 18 3.10 2.80 12.23
N ALA A 19 4.11 2.07 12.70
CA ALA A 19 4.90 2.45 13.87
C ALA A 19 5.94 3.49 13.45
N THR A 20 5.77 4.73 13.92
CA THR A 20 6.67 5.85 13.65
C THR A 20 6.83 6.68 14.91
N GLU A 21 8.03 7.17 15.17
CA GLU A 21 8.30 8.10 16.27
C GLU A 21 7.75 9.50 15.97
N ASN A 22 7.73 9.87 14.69
CA ASN A 22 7.30 11.18 14.23
C ASN A 22 5.91 11.11 13.60
N ARG A 23 5.09 12.11 13.90
CA ARG A 23 3.78 12.29 13.28
C ARG A 23 3.96 12.84 11.88
N PHE A 24 3.23 12.27 10.90
CA PHE A 24 3.13 12.86 9.58
C PHE A 24 2.49 14.24 9.66
N SER A 25 3.19 15.24 9.12
CA SER A 25 2.68 16.59 8.90
C SER A 25 1.64 16.61 7.78
N GLN A 26 0.93 17.72 7.60
CA GLN A 26 -0.03 17.84 6.50
C GLN A 26 0.68 17.88 5.14
N GLU A 27 1.88 18.43 5.12
CA GLU A 27 2.77 18.47 3.97
C GLU A 27 3.21 17.05 3.58
N ASP A 28 3.56 16.20 4.57
CA ASP A 28 3.88 14.79 4.32
C ASP A 28 2.69 14.05 3.70
N ILE A 29 1.49 14.23 4.27
CA ILE A 29 0.27 13.59 3.74
C ILE A 29 0.01 14.02 2.29
N LYS A 30 0.19 15.31 1.99
CA LYS A 30 0.04 15.83 0.63
C LYS A 30 1.09 15.23 -0.32
N ALA A 31 2.35 15.18 0.09
CA ALA A 31 3.43 14.61 -0.71
C ALA A 31 3.21 13.11 -0.98
N ILE A 32 2.76 12.34 0.02
CA ILE A 32 2.42 10.92 -0.13
C ILE A 32 1.24 10.75 -1.09
N GLU A 33 0.21 11.60 -0.99
CA GLU A 33 -0.95 11.56 -1.88
C GLU A 33 -0.56 11.84 -3.34
N GLU A 34 0.25 12.88 -3.57
CA GLU A 34 0.74 13.25 -4.90
C GLU A 34 1.58 12.12 -5.51
N LEU A 35 2.51 11.56 -4.73
CA LEU A 35 3.35 10.44 -5.16
C LEU A 35 2.50 9.19 -5.47
N SER A 36 1.55 8.85 -4.61
CA SER A 36 0.69 7.68 -4.80
C SER A 36 -0.14 7.82 -6.08
N ASN A 37 -0.72 9.00 -6.32
CA ASN A 37 -1.49 9.26 -7.52
C ASN A 37 -0.62 9.29 -8.79
N LYS A 38 0.64 9.72 -8.69
CA LYS A 38 1.60 9.62 -9.79
C LYS A 38 1.89 8.16 -10.15
N LEU A 39 2.09 7.29 -9.15
CA LEU A 39 2.31 5.85 -9.35
C LEU A 39 1.08 5.15 -9.94
N ILE A 40 -0.13 5.55 -9.56
CA ILE A 40 -1.38 5.07 -10.16
C ILE A 40 -1.44 5.41 -11.64
N LYS A 41 -1.20 6.68 -12.00
CA LYS A 41 -1.23 7.14 -13.40
C LYS A 41 -0.15 6.49 -14.27
N ALA A 42 0.96 6.06 -13.68
CA ALA A 42 2.05 5.41 -14.40
C ALA A 42 1.68 4.02 -14.94
N GLY A 43 0.63 3.36 -14.41
CA GLY A 43 0.13 2.09 -14.94
C GLY A 43 1.13 0.94 -14.84
N HIS A 44 1.92 0.89 -13.77
CA HIS A 44 2.90 -0.17 -13.56
C HIS A 44 2.20 -1.53 -13.43
N PRO A 45 2.72 -2.59 -14.07
CA PRO A 45 2.14 -3.92 -13.95
C PRO A 45 2.23 -4.42 -12.51
N ILE A 46 1.18 -5.13 -12.10
CA ILE A 46 1.11 -5.83 -10.82
C ILE A 46 1.11 -7.32 -11.12
N THR A 47 2.07 -8.05 -10.56
CA THR A 47 2.21 -9.49 -10.75
C THR A 47 2.19 -10.24 -9.43
N MET A 48 1.53 -11.39 -9.42
CA MET A 48 1.52 -12.31 -8.29
C MET A 48 2.33 -13.56 -8.65
N HIS A 49 3.30 -13.95 -7.84
CA HIS A 49 4.08 -15.17 -8.04
C HIS A 49 4.16 -16.00 -6.75
N SER A 50 4.23 -17.33 -6.88
CA SER A 50 4.42 -18.24 -5.75
C SER A 50 5.89 -18.48 -5.45
N ARG A 51 6.23 -18.74 -4.20
CA ARG A 51 7.56 -19.23 -3.82
C ARG A 51 7.70 -20.70 -4.22
N GLN A 52 8.89 -21.11 -4.67
CA GLN A 52 9.11 -22.46 -5.19
C GLN A 52 9.16 -23.54 -4.09
N ASP A 53 9.66 -23.18 -2.92
CA ASP A 53 9.76 -24.01 -1.70
C ASP A 53 8.50 -23.95 -0.82
N TYR A 54 7.65 -22.93 -0.99
CA TYR A 54 6.39 -22.76 -0.26
C TYR A 54 5.28 -22.30 -1.21
N TYR A 55 4.54 -23.25 -1.77
CA TYR A 55 3.56 -23.01 -2.84
C TYR A 55 2.35 -22.16 -2.39
N ASP A 56 2.08 -22.15 -1.09
CA ASP A 56 1.03 -21.37 -0.44
C ASP A 56 1.44 -19.91 -0.18
N VAL A 57 2.75 -19.62 -0.22
CA VAL A 57 3.27 -18.26 -0.13
C VAL A 57 3.18 -17.58 -1.49
N ARG A 58 2.52 -16.42 -1.50
CA ARG A 58 2.39 -15.55 -2.66
C ARG A 58 3.10 -14.22 -2.40
N TYR A 59 3.76 -13.72 -3.44
CA TYR A 59 4.35 -12.41 -3.49
C TYR A 59 3.64 -11.56 -4.52
N TRP A 60 3.30 -10.35 -4.11
CA TRP A 60 2.89 -9.25 -4.95
C TRP A 60 4.13 -8.46 -5.36
N GLU A 61 4.23 -8.15 -6.64
CA GLU A 61 5.31 -7.31 -7.18
C GLU A 61 4.74 -6.20 -8.05
N CYS A 62 5.26 -4.99 -7.87
CA CYS A 62 4.94 -3.83 -8.68
C CYS A 62 6.07 -2.81 -8.61
N ASN A 63 6.56 -2.33 -9.76
CA ASN A 63 7.58 -1.28 -9.85
C ASN A 63 8.82 -1.53 -8.97
N GLY A 64 9.30 -2.78 -8.93
CA GLY A 64 10.46 -3.21 -8.12
C GLY A 64 10.17 -3.41 -6.62
N TYR A 65 8.96 -3.14 -6.15
CA TYR A 65 8.54 -3.48 -4.78
C TYR A 65 8.00 -4.90 -4.74
N VAL A 66 8.46 -5.69 -3.77
CA VAL A 66 8.02 -7.08 -3.55
C VAL A 66 7.45 -7.21 -2.13
N ILE A 67 6.21 -7.71 -2.03
CA ILE A 67 5.45 -7.80 -0.78
C ILE A 67 4.85 -9.21 -0.67
N PRO A 68 5.16 -10.01 0.37
CA PRO A 68 4.37 -11.21 0.67
C PRO A 68 2.90 -10.83 0.92
N CYS A 69 2.00 -11.26 0.03
CA CYS A 69 0.58 -11.00 0.12
C CYS A 69 -0.20 -12.09 -0.62
N GLY A 70 -1.22 -12.66 0.04
CA GLY A 70 -2.13 -13.66 -0.56
C GLY A 70 -3.47 -13.09 -1.01
N GLY A 71 -3.63 -11.76 -0.98
CA GLY A 71 -4.87 -11.08 -1.36
C GLY A 71 -5.14 -11.06 -2.86
N THR A 72 -6.33 -10.60 -3.24
CA THR A 72 -6.65 -10.28 -4.62
C THR A 72 -6.14 -8.89 -4.97
N HIS A 73 -5.61 -8.73 -6.18
CA HIS A 73 -5.01 -7.47 -6.65
C HIS A 73 -5.45 -7.14 -8.07
N ALA A 74 -5.42 -5.85 -8.39
CA ALA A 74 -5.55 -5.33 -9.75
C ALA A 74 -4.39 -5.80 -10.63
N LYS A 75 -4.54 -5.72 -11.96
CA LYS A 75 -3.50 -6.17 -12.90
C LYS A 75 -2.38 -5.15 -13.11
N ASN A 76 -2.67 -3.88 -12.86
CA ASN A 76 -1.71 -2.79 -12.93
C ASN A 76 -2.22 -1.59 -12.11
N THR A 77 -1.37 -0.60 -11.86
CA THR A 77 -1.71 0.50 -10.96
C THR A 77 -2.76 1.48 -11.52
N ASN A 78 -3.00 1.53 -12.84
CA ASN A 78 -3.98 2.44 -13.44
C ASN A 78 -5.43 1.96 -13.34
N GLU A 79 -5.65 0.69 -12.97
CA GLU A 79 -6.98 0.17 -12.62
C GLU A 79 -7.46 0.72 -11.27
N LEU A 80 -6.56 1.30 -10.47
CA LEU A 80 -6.89 1.97 -9.22
C LEU A 80 -7.40 3.38 -9.52
N SER A 81 -8.43 3.79 -8.78
CA SER A 81 -8.88 5.19 -8.80
C SER A 81 -7.90 6.10 -8.03
N ALA A 82 -7.93 7.39 -8.34
CA ALA A 82 -7.14 8.38 -7.61
C ALA A 82 -7.41 8.28 -6.10
N LEU A 83 -6.32 8.27 -5.32
CA LEU A 83 -6.37 8.18 -3.87
C LEU A 83 -6.54 9.55 -3.25
N LYS A 84 -7.32 9.58 -2.17
CA LYS A 84 -7.41 10.70 -1.24
C LYS A 84 -6.98 10.20 0.14
N LEU A 85 -5.98 10.84 0.71
CA LEU A 85 -5.39 10.44 1.99
C LEU A 85 -5.87 11.36 3.10
N GLN A 86 -6.10 10.74 4.26
CA GLN A 86 -6.38 11.44 5.49
C GLN A 86 -5.62 10.75 6.62
N ARG A 87 -4.96 11.54 7.46
CA ARG A 87 -4.32 11.03 8.66
C ARG A 87 -5.34 10.93 9.79
N LYS A 88 -5.50 9.73 10.36
CA LYS A 88 -6.26 9.52 11.59
C LYS A 88 -5.31 9.21 12.73
N ASN A 89 -5.41 9.95 13.84
CA ASN A 89 -4.68 9.61 15.06
C ASN A 89 -5.49 8.56 15.85
N ILE A 90 -4.91 7.40 16.08
CA ILE A 90 -5.57 6.29 16.79
C ILE A 90 -5.33 6.36 18.31
N GLY A 91 -4.43 7.24 18.76
CA GLY A 91 -4.06 7.44 20.17
C GLY A 91 -2.96 6.50 20.67
N LYS A 92 -2.14 7.00 21.63
CA LYS A 92 -0.90 6.42 22.19
C LYS A 92 0.16 6.00 21.16
N GLY A 93 0.48 6.93 20.26
CA GLY A 93 1.57 6.92 19.28
C GLY A 93 1.45 8.15 18.40
#